data_AF-A0A5B8UAQ8-F1
#
_entry.id   AF-A0A5B8UAQ8-F1
#
_cell.length_a   1.000
_cell.length_b   1.000
_cell.length_c   1.000
_cell.angle_alpha   90.00
_cell.angle_beta   90.00
_cell.angle_gamma   90.00
#
_symmetry.space_group_name_H-M   'P 1'
#
loop_
_entity.id
_entity.type
_entity.pdbx_description
1 polymer ?
#
loop_
_entity_poly.entity_id
_entity_poly.type
_entity_poly.pdbx_seq_one_letter_code
_entity_poly.pdbx_strand_id
1 'polypeptide(L)'
;MAVRPPSHERSPRHRPVLPVPGGGYVTDGVRLFRVVTPLAPELGIHSAVLEDCATLRWRTYEGSELHRLRLRTVRPQQAATEPGS
;
A
#
# COMPACT_ATOMS: atom_id res chain seq x y z
N MET A 1 -35.36 35.92 25.02
CA MET A 1 -35.90 35.31 23.79
C MET A 1 -34.71 35.04 22.87
N ALA A 2 -34.40 33.86 22.31
CA ALA A 2 -35.06 32.55 22.29
C ALA A 2 -33.99 31.44 22.11
N VAL A 3 -34.03 30.47 23.04
CA VAL A 3 -33.91 29.00 22.90
C VAL A 3 -33.48 28.32 21.57
N ARG A 4 -32.33 27.58 21.60
CA ARG A 4 -32.10 26.10 21.37
C ARG A 4 -30.85 25.71 20.53
N PRO A 5 -30.01 24.75 21.01
CA PRO A 5 -29.21 23.80 20.20
C PRO A 5 -30.11 22.58 19.81
N PRO A 6 -29.75 21.54 18.99
CA PRO A 6 -28.46 20.84 18.75
C PRO A 6 -28.24 20.48 17.24
N SER A 7 -27.21 19.80 16.74
CA SER A 7 -26.87 18.37 16.90
C SER A 7 -25.67 18.05 16.01
N HIS A 8 -24.74 17.26 16.55
CA HIS A 8 -23.96 16.24 15.84
C HIS A 8 -23.77 16.39 14.32
N GLU A 9 -22.72 17.06 13.89
CA GLU A 9 -21.99 16.58 12.71
C GLU A 9 -20.65 16.03 13.16
N ARG A 10 -20.70 14.72 13.40
CA ARG A 10 -19.67 13.75 13.07
C ARG A 10 -18.26 14.33 13.17
N SER A 11 -17.69 14.17 14.37
CA SER A 11 -16.33 13.69 14.48
C SER A 11 -16.08 12.73 13.30
N PRO A 12 -15.21 13.07 12.32
CA PRO A 12 -14.68 12.03 11.47
C PRO A 12 -13.82 11.21 12.42
N ARG A 13 -14.47 10.22 13.06
CA ARG A 13 -13.79 9.08 13.66
C ARG A 13 -12.66 8.77 12.71
N HIS A 14 -11.43 8.92 13.20
CA HIS A 14 -10.21 8.34 12.66
C HIS A 14 -10.47 7.63 11.33
N ARG A 15 -10.49 8.38 10.23
CA ARG A 15 -10.06 7.74 9.00
C ARG A 15 -8.55 7.73 9.18
N PRO A 16 -7.90 6.59 9.49
CA PRO A 16 -6.53 6.47 9.05
C PRO A 16 -6.59 6.87 7.57
N VAL A 17 -5.92 7.97 7.25
CA VAL A 17 -5.59 8.26 5.86
C VAL A 17 -4.76 7.05 5.46
N LEU A 18 -5.42 6.07 4.86
CA LEU A 18 -4.74 4.96 4.22
C LEU A 18 -3.75 5.61 3.25
N PRO A 19 -2.47 5.23 3.29
CA PRO A 19 -1.43 5.94 2.57
C PRO A 19 -1.82 6.11 1.09
N VAL A 20 -1.77 7.35 0.64
CA VAL A 20 -2.07 7.82 -0.72
C VAL A 20 -1.24 6.99 -1.74
N PRO A 21 -1.81 6.66 -2.91
CA PRO A 21 -1.52 5.42 -3.62
C PRO A 21 -0.20 5.47 -4.39
N GLY A 22 0.76 4.72 -3.90
CA GLY A 22 2.00 4.34 -4.61
C GLY A 22 2.53 2.97 -4.14
N GLY A 23 1.76 2.24 -3.35
CA GLY A 23 2.07 0.89 -2.91
C GLY A 23 1.88 -0.10 -4.05
N GLY A 24 2.95 -0.33 -4.81
CA GLY A 24 3.00 -1.42 -5.77
C GLY A 24 2.96 -2.76 -5.05
N TYR A 25 2.48 -3.79 -5.74
CA TYR A 25 2.66 -5.17 -5.28
C TYR A 25 3.83 -5.77 -6.05
N VAL A 26 4.62 -6.58 -5.35
CA VAL A 26 5.72 -7.33 -5.95
C VAL A 26 5.63 -8.79 -5.56
N THR A 27 6.12 -9.68 -6.42
CA THR A 27 6.12 -11.13 -6.17
C THR A 27 7.42 -11.76 -6.60
N ASP A 28 7.89 -12.75 -5.83
CA ASP A 28 8.99 -13.64 -6.23
C ASP A 28 8.50 -14.84 -7.07
N GLY A 29 7.19 -14.96 -7.29
CA GLY A 29 6.54 -16.09 -7.97
C GLY A 29 5.91 -17.10 -7.01
N VAL A 30 6.16 -17.00 -5.71
CA VAL A 30 5.58 -17.84 -4.64
C VAL A 30 4.80 -16.99 -3.65
N ARG A 31 5.35 -15.85 -3.25
CA ARG A 31 4.79 -14.93 -2.26
C ARG A 31 4.42 -13.61 -2.91
N LEU A 32 3.37 -12.99 -2.36
CA LEU A 32 2.95 -11.65 -2.72
C LEU A 32 3.34 -10.69 -1.60
N PHE A 33 3.95 -9.57 -1.98
CA PHE A 33 4.34 -8.53 -1.06
C PHE A 33 3.72 -7.19 -1.47
N ARG A 34 3.24 -6.44 -0.48
CA ARG A 34 2.89 -5.03 -0.66
C ARG A 34 4.11 -4.18 -0.36
N VAL A 35 4.46 -3.27 -1.25
CA VAL A 35 5.53 -2.29 -1.01
C VAL A 35 4.99 -1.23 -0.05
N VAL A 36 5.52 -1.20 1.16
CA VAL A 36 5.21 -0.20 2.19
C VAL A 36 6.12 1.01 2.04
N THR A 37 7.41 0.76 1.81
CA THR A 37 8.41 1.79 1.50
C THR A 37 9.26 1.32 0.33
N PRO A 38 9.29 2.06 -0.80
CA PRO A 38 10.09 1.67 -1.96
C PRO A 38 11.58 1.91 -1.72
N LEU A 39 12.42 1.12 -2.39
CA LEU A 39 13.84 1.42 -2.56
C LEU A 39 13.98 2.61 -3.51
N ALA A 40 14.60 3.70 -3.06
CA ALA A 40 14.82 4.91 -3.87
C ALA A 40 16.21 5.50 -3.58
N PRO A 41 17.27 4.95 -4.19
CA PRO A 41 18.65 5.38 -3.94
C PRO A 41 18.89 6.86 -4.25
N GLU A 42 18.19 7.40 -5.25
CA GLU A 42 18.23 8.83 -5.62
C GLU A 42 17.69 9.75 -4.52
N LEU A 43 16.87 9.21 -3.60
CA LEU A 43 16.36 9.91 -2.41
C LEU A 43 17.13 9.53 -1.13
N GLY A 44 18.24 8.78 -1.24
CA GLY A 44 19.01 8.26 -0.11
C GLY A 44 18.36 7.07 0.61
N ILE A 45 17.34 6.44 0.01
CA ILE A 45 16.65 5.29 0.59
C ILE A 45 17.26 4.01 0.00
N HIS A 46 18.12 3.35 0.79
CA HIS A 46 18.89 2.17 0.38
C HIS A 46 18.24 0.83 0.77
N SER A 47 17.06 0.86 1.38
CA SER A 47 16.28 -0.33 1.73
C SER A 47 14.80 -0.16 1.35
N ALA A 48 14.12 -1.26 1.08
CA ALA A 48 12.67 -1.30 0.93
C ALA A 48 12.02 -1.96 2.15
N VAL A 49 10.82 -1.51 2.50
CA VAL A 49 9.97 -2.21 3.48
C VAL A 49 8.86 -2.90 2.71
N LEU A 50 8.81 -4.23 2.84
CA LEU A 50 7.80 -5.07 2.22
C LEU A 50 6.93 -5.73 3.30
N GLU A 51 5.63 -5.74 3.06
CA GLU A 51 4.66 -6.51 3.84
C GLU A 51 4.35 -7.81 3.11
N ASP A 52 4.58 -8.96 3.75
CA ASP A 52 4.16 -10.26 3.24
C ASP A 52 2.63 -10.36 3.38
N CYS A 53 1.90 -10.49 2.25
CA CYS A 53 0.45 -10.46 2.26
C CYS A 53 -0.18 -11.72 2.88
N ALA A 54 0.55 -12.82 3.02
CA ALA A 54 0.06 -14.04 3.66
C ALA A 54 0.17 -13.98 5.18
N THR A 55 1.21 -13.31 5.69
CA THR A 55 1.50 -13.25 7.13
C THR A 55 1.27 -11.88 7.76
N LEU A 56 1.03 -10.86 6.95
CA LEU A 56 0.92 -9.44 7.32
C LEU A 56 2.14 -8.89 8.06
N ARG A 57 3.29 -9.56 7.92
CA ARG A 57 4.55 -9.15 8.58
C ARG A 57 5.32 -8.20 7.69
N TRP A 58 5.84 -7.14 8.30
CA TRP A 58 6.75 -6.21 7.64
C TRP A 58 8.19 -6.67 7.81
N ARG A 59 8.95 -6.53 6.73
CA ARG A 59 10.38 -6.79 6.75
C ARG A 59 11.11 -5.79 5.86
N THR A 60 12.25 -5.34 6.36
CA THR A 60 13.17 -4.47 5.64
C THR A 60 14.12 -5.33 4.82
N TYR A 61 14.34 -4.95 3.57
CA TYR A 61 15.24 -5.61 2.65
C TYR A 61 16.20 -4.59 2.05
N GLU A 62 17.48 -4.91 2.04
CA GLU A 62 18.45 -4.11 1.29
C GLU A 62 18.33 -4.36 -0.22
N GLY A 63 18.84 -3.42 -1.04
CA GLY A 63 18.84 -3.56 -2.50
C GLY A 63 19.44 -4.88 -3.00
N SER A 64 20.49 -5.38 -2.34
CA SER A 64 21.13 -6.66 -2.67
C SER A 64 20.22 -7.87 -2.40
N GLU A 65 19.43 -7.83 -1.33
CA GLU A 65 18.48 -8.88 -0.98
C GLU A 65 17.28 -8.87 -1.94
N LEU A 66 16.76 -7.68 -2.28
CA LEU A 66 15.69 -7.52 -3.25
C LEU A 66 16.06 -8.11 -4.62
N HIS A 67 17.32 -7.94 -5.04
CA HIS A 67 17.83 -8.55 -6.28
C HIS A 67 17.85 -10.08 -6.21
N ARG A 68 18.24 -10.67 -5.07
CA ARG A 68 18.24 -12.13 -4.86
C ARG A 68 16.82 -12.72 -4.86
N LEU A 69 15.84 -11.96 -4.37
CA LEU A 69 14.42 -12.35 -4.40
C LEU A 69 13.80 -12.35 -5.80
N ARG A 70 14.47 -11.75 -6.81
CA ARG A 70 13.99 -11.68 -8.21
C ARG A 70 12.55 -11.17 -8.32
N LEU A 71 12.25 -10.15 -7.52
CA LEU A 71 10.91 -9.58 -7.40
C LEU A 71 10.43 -9.00 -8.74
N ARG A 72 9.16 -9.22 -9.04
CA ARG A 72 8.47 -8.70 -10.21
C ARG A 72 7.25 -7.90 -9.78
N THR A 73 7.02 -6.74 -10.40
CA THR A 73 5.84 -5.92 -10.14
C THR A 73 4.59 -6.63 -10.61
N VAL A 74 3.57 -6.68 -9.75
CA VAL A 74 2.23 -7.14 -10.10
C VAL A 74 1.41 -5.93 -10.52
N ARG A 75 0.91 -5.94 -11.75
CA ARG A 75 -0.07 -4.95 -12.22
C ARG A 75 -1.46 -5.44 -11.84
N PRO A 76 -2.31 -4.61 -11.19
CA PRO A 76 -3.71 -4.96 -11.08
C PRO A 76 -4.26 -5.08 -12.50
N GLN A 77 -4.72 -6.27 -12.88
CA GLN A 77 -5.46 -6.45 -14.10
C GLN A 77 -6.71 -5.57 -13.97
N GLN A 78 -6.79 -4.50 -14.75
CA GLN A 78 -8.01 -3.70 -14.82
C GLN A 78 -9.10 -4.67 -15.24
N ALA A 79 -10.06 -4.92 -14.33
CA ALA A 79 -11.24 -5.71 -14.64
C ALA A 79 -11.82 -5.14 -15.91
N ALA A 80 -11.89 -5.97 -16.97
CA ALA A 80 -12.44 -5.58 -18.24
C ALA A 80 -13.81 -4.96 -17.95
N THR A 81 -13.94 -3.65 -18.20
CA THR A 81 -15.23 -3.01 -18.28
C THR A 81 -15.95 -3.71 -19.44
N GLU A 82 -16.83 -4.65 -19.12
CA GLU A 82 -17.78 -5.17 -20.10
C GLU A 82 -18.56 -3.94 -20.62
N PRO A 83 -18.46 -3.58 -21.92
CA PRO A 83 -19.38 -2.62 -22.47
C PRO A 83 -20.77 -3.27 -22.44
N GLY A 84 -21.69 -2.62 -21.74
CA GLY A 84 -23.04 -3.10 -21.52
C GLY A 84 -23.80 -3.42 -22.82
N SER A 85 -24.66 -4.42 -22.66
CA SER A 85 -25.95 -4.74 -23.30
C SER A 85 -26.36 -4.00 -24.57
#